data_AF-A0A0Q7M7S9-F1
#
_entry.id   AF-A0A0Q7M7S9-F1
#
_cell.length_a   1.000
_cell.length_b   1.000
_cell.length_c   1.000
_cell.angle_alpha   90.00
_cell.angle_beta   90.00
_cell.angle_gamma   90.00
#
_symmetry.space_group_name_H-M   'P 1'
#
loop_
_entity.id
_entity.type
_entity.pdbx_description
1 polymer ?
#
loop_
_entity_poly.entity_id
_entity_poly.type
_entity_poly.pdbx_seq_one_letter_code
_entity_poly.pdbx_strand_id
1 'polypeptide(L)' 'MRFVVLAFGPAVLPAGITLGSVDTATSVQDRALRDGTFDGHASALTGLQVIDAPDLDVVLEQLPAVGTFEVRPVA' A
#
# COMPACT_ATOMS: atom_id res chain seq x y z
N MET A 1 -0.98 0.20 15.44
CA MET A 1 -2.05 0.28 14.44
C MET A 1 -1.79 -0.76 13.37
N ARG A 2 -2.80 -1.12 12.58
CA ARG A 2 -2.64 -2.09 11.50
C ARG A 2 -2.86 -1.40 10.16
N PHE A 3 -2.03 -1.74 9.18
CA PHE A 3 -2.07 -1.18 7.84
C PHE A 3 -2.12 -2.28 6.79
N VAL A 4 -2.85 -2.04 5.71
CA VAL A 4 -2.81 -2.83 4.48
C VAL A 4 -1.99 -2.07 3.47
N VAL A 5 -1.00 -2.73 2.87
CA VAL A 5 -0.23 -2.21 1.76
C VAL A 5 -0.57 -3.02 0.52
N LEU A 6 -1.05 -2.35 -0.52
CA LEU A 6 -1.27 -2.91 -1.85
C LEU A 6 -0.12 -2.47 -2.74
N ALA A 7 0.52 -3.40 -3.45
CA ALA A 7 1.56 -3.09 -4.44
C ALA A 7 1.03 -3.27 -5.86
N PHE A 8 1.40 -2.33 -6.73
CA PHE A 8 0.99 -2.33 -8.13
C PHE A 8 2.19 -2.35 -9.07
N GLY A 9 2.08 -3.08 -10.18
CA GLY A 9 3.12 -3.17 -11.21
C GLY A 9 4.33 -4.02 -10.77
N PRO A 10 5.57 -3.68 -11.15
CA PRO A 10 6.73 -4.55 -10.92
C PRO A 10 7.15 -4.66 -9.44
N ALA A 11 6.52 -3.91 -8.54
CA ALA A 11 6.77 -3.99 -7.11
C ALA A 11 6.27 -5.33 -6.56
N VAL A 12 7.19 -6.17 -6.08
CA VAL A 12 6.86 -7.46 -5.48
C VAL A 12 6.89 -7.33 -3.96
N LEU A 13 5.76 -7.55 -3.30
CA LEU A 13 5.70 -7.73 -1.85
C LEU A 13 5.77 -9.22 -1.50
N PRO A 14 6.31 -9.60 -0.33
CA PRO A 14 6.14 -10.94 0.22
C PRO A 14 4.64 -11.27 0.31
N ALA A 15 4.24 -12.48 -0.09
CA ALA A 15 2.85 -12.86 -0.30
C ALA A 15 1.95 -12.56 0.91
N GLY A 16 0.85 -11.85 0.66
CA GLY A 16 -0.19 -11.55 1.66
C GLY A 16 -1.57 -11.40 1.02
N ILE A 17 -2.56 -11.62 1.88
CA ILE A 17 -3.96 -12.02 1.63
C ILE A 17 -4.83 -10.90 1.05
N THR A 18 -5.67 -11.19 0.05
CA THR A 18 -6.68 -10.27 -0.53
C THR A 18 -7.60 -9.63 0.51
N LEU A 19 -7.80 -8.30 0.47
CA LEU A 19 -8.70 -7.56 1.38
C LEU A 19 -9.74 -6.70 0.64
N GLY A 20 -10.93 -6.58 1.24
CA GLY A 20 -12.06 -5.78 0.76
C GLY A 20 -11.88 -4.27 0.97
N SER A 21 -12.58 -3.48 0.15
CA SER A 21 -12.48 -2.01 0.02
C SER A 21 -12.94 -1.22 1.25
N VAL A 22 -12.23 -0.13 1.63
CA VAL A 22 -12.75 0.96 2.51
C VAL A 22 -12.03 2.31 2.25
N ASP A 23 -12.78 3.40 2.52
CA ASP A 23 -12.73 4.82 2.10
C ASP A 23 -11.56 5.72 2.55
N THR A 24 -10.44 5.19 3.05
CA THR A 24 -9.26 6.02 3.40
C THR A 24 -7.97 5.36 2.93
N ALA A 25 -7.43 5.89 1.84
CA ALA A 25 -6.20 5.40 1.22
C ALA A 25 -5.24 6.55 0.96
N THR A 26 -3.95 6.27 1.17
CA THR A 26 -2.84 7.10 0.71
C THR A 26 -2.09 6.35 -0.37
N SER A 27 -1.97 6.93 -1.56
CA SER A 27 -1.15 6.39 -2.63
C SER A 27 0.29 6.87 -2.48
N VAL A 28 1.23 5.96 -2.68
CA VAL A 28 2.68 6.22 -2.67
C VAL A 28 3.21 5.85 -4.04
N GLN A 29 3.78 6.80 -4.76
CA GLN A 29 4.41 6.58 -6.07
C GLN A 29 5.85 7.06 -5.98
N ASP A 30 6.82 6.15 -6.04
CA ASP A 30 8.25 6.48 -5.97
C ASP A 30 8.59 7.39 -4.77
N ARG A 31 8.03 7.03 -3.60
CA ARG A 31 8.09 7.77 -2.32
C ARG A 31 7.39 9.13 -2.27
N ALA A 32 6.71 9.55 -3.33
CA ALA A 32 5.82 10.69 -3.28
C ALA A 32 4.44 10.29 -2.73
N LEU A 33 3.99 10.97 -1.68
CA LEU A 33 2.65 10.81 -1.13
C LEU A 33 1.63 11.51 -2.01
N ARG A 34 0.52 10.83 -2.28
CA ARG A 34 -0.66 11.36 -2.94
C ARG A 34 -1.89 10.97 -2.14
N ASP A 35 -2.77 11.94 -1.95
CA ASP A 35 -4.06 11.69 -1.33
C ASP A 35 -4.93 10.84 -2.25
N GLY A 36 -5.61 9.85 -1.68
CA GLY A 36 -6.54 8.98 -2.40
C GLY A 36 -5.97 7.62 -2.78
N THR A 37 -6.79 6.84 -3.48
CA THR A 37 -6.52 5.47 -3.90
C THR A 37 -5.65 5.43 -5.16
N PHE A 38 -5.09 4.25 -5.46
CA PHE A 38 -4.55 4.02 -6.80
C PHE A 38 -5.67 4.16 -7.86
N ASP A 39 -5.39 4.88 -8.94
CA ASP A 39 -6.34 5.23 -10.01
C ASP A 39 -6.15 4.40 -11.30
N GLY A 40 -5.22 3.42 -11.27
CA GLY A 40 -4.96 2.52 -12.39
C GLY A 40 -5.82 1.25 -12.40
N HIS A 41 -5.56 0.39 -13.39
CA HIS A 41 -6.32 -0.85 -13.58
C HIS A 41 -6.09 -1.85 -12.44
N ALA A 42 -7.16 -2.45 -11.90
CA ALA A 42 -7.06 -3.42 -10.80
C ALA A 42 -6.18 -4.63 -11.12
N SER A 43 -6.07 -5.01 -12.40
CA SER A 43 -5.16 -6.06 -12.87
C SER A 43 -3.67 -5.76 -12.66
N ALA A 44 -3.33 -4.52 -12.30
CA ALA A 44 -1.98 -4.13 -11.93
C ALA A 44 -1.61 -4.53 -10.49
N LEU A 45 -2.56 -5.00 -9.65
CA LEU A 45 -2.26 -5.46 -8.30
C LEU A 45 -1.36 -6.69 -8.34
N THR A 46 -0.17 -6.58 -7.77
CA THR A 46 0.86 -7.63 -7.80
C THR A 46 1.25 -8.12 -6.41
N GLY A 47 0.88 -7.41 -5.35
CA GLY A 47 1.14 -7.84 -3.98
C GLY A 47 0.23 -7.17 -2.96
N LEU A 48 0.11 -7.81 -1.80
CA LEU A 48 -0.57 -7.27 -0.64
C LEU A 48 0.17 -7.71 0.62
N GLN A 49 0.31 -6.80 1.58
CA GLN A 49 0.87 -7.11 2.90
C GLN A 49 0.06 -6.43 4.01
N VAL A 50 -0.02 -7.08 5.16
CA VAL A 50 -0.55 -6.48 6.40
C VAL A 50 0.63 -6.18 7.33
N ILE A 51 0.71 -4.94 7.82
CA ILE A 51 1.79 -4.46 8.68
C ILE A 51 1.20 -3.91 9.97
N ASP A 52 1.69 -4.39 11.11
CA ASP A 52 1.44 -3.76 12.40
C ASP A 52 2.56 -2.73 12.66
N ALA A 53 2.20 -1.45 12.76
CA ALA A 53 3.13 -0.32 12.92
C ALA A 53 2.53 0.75 13.85
N PRO A 54 3.36 1.58 14.52
CA PRO A 54 2.87 2.64 15.40
C PRO A 54 2.09 3.73 14.63
N ASP A 55 2.54 4.08 13.42
CA ASP A 55 1.99 5.13 12.57
C ASP A 55 2.30 4.87 11.07
N LEU A 56 1.86 5.78 10.20
CA LEU A 56 2.09 5.72 8.75
C LEU A 56 3.57 5.92 8.40
N ASP A 57 4.29 6.77 9.13
CA ASP A 57 5.70 7.10 8.81
C ASP A 57 6.58 5.85 8.89
N VAL A 58 6.37 5.01 9.92
CA VAL A 58 7.09 3.73 10.06
C VAL A 58 6.75 2.74 8.94
N VAL A 59 5.55 2.81 8.34
CA VAL A 59 5.21 1.99 7.17
C VAL A 59 5.96 2.48 5.93
N LEU A 60 6.03 3.80 5.72
CA LEU A 60 6.72 4.41 4.57
C LEU A 60 8.23 4.17 4.56
N GLU A 61 8.84 3.96 5.74
CA GLU A 61 10.26 3.59 5.87
C GLU A 61 10.53 2.15 5.41
N GLN A 62 9.54 1.26 5.50
CA GLN A 62 9.66 -0.16 5.13
C GLN A 62 9.38 -0.41 3.63
N LEU A 63 8.75 0.54 2.94
CA LEU A 63 8.43 0.39 1.52
C LEU A 63 9.68 0.47 0.65
N PRO A 64 9.73 -0.32 -0.45
CA PRO A 64 10.75 -0.14 -1.48
C PRO A 64 10.82 1.30 -1.98
N ALA A 65 12.03 1.78 -2.27
CA ALA A 65 12.25 3.15 -2.73
C ALA A 65 11.63 3.45 -4.11
N VAL A 66 11.32 2.42 -4.89
CA VAL A 66 10.70 2.50 -6.22
C VAL A 66 9.47 1.61 -6.23
N GLY A 67 8.39 2.11 -6.81
CA GLY A 67 7.14 1.36 -6.92
C GLY A 67 5.90 2.19 -6.62
N THR A 68 4.74 1.59 -6.90
CA THR A 68 3.44 2.17 -6.59
C THR A 68 2.77 1.33 -5.51
N PHE A 69 2.38 1.99 -4.43
CA PHE A 69 1.73 1.38 -3.30
C PHE A 69 0.48 2.16 -2.92
N GLU A 70 -0.47 1.46 -2.32
CA GLU A 70 -1.59 2.09 -1.63
C GLU A 70 -1.59 1.59 -0.19
N VAL A 71 -1.53 2.52 0.76
CA VAL A 71 -1.49 2.23 2.20
C VAL A 71 -2.83 2.62 2.81
N ARG A 72 -3.45 1.66 3.51
CA ARG A 72 -4.75 1.83 4.16
C ARG A 72 -4.66 1.48 5.65
N PRO A 73 -5.03 2.37 6.59
CA PRO A 73 -5.20 1.98 7.98
C PRO A 73 -6.38 1.02 8.13
N VAL A 74 -6.25 0.02 9.00
CA VAL A 74 -7.32 -0.90 9.39
C VAL A 74 -7.88 -0.41 10.72
N ALA A 75 -9.18 -0.07 10.72
CA ALA A 75 -9.94 0.29 11.92
C ALA A 75 -10.18 -0.92 12.83
#